data_AF-R5BY69-F1
#
_entry.id   AF-R5BY69-F1
#
_cell.length_a   1.000
_cell.length_b   1.000
_cell.length_c   1.000
_cell.angle_alpha   90.00
_cell.angle_beta   90.00
_cell.angle_gamma   90.00
#
_symmetry.space_group_name_H-M   'P 1'
#
loop_
_entity.id
_entity.type
_entity.pdbx_description
1 polymer ?
#
loop_
_entity_poly.entity_id
_entity_poly.type
_entity_poly.pdbx_seq_one_letter_code
_entity_poly.pdbx_strand_id
1 'polypeptide(L)'
;MIYESHRTNFIDLVVKQGDDYSKAFSVDEDGKALNANGAVFLFGARYTLKKPELDISLECNNKGGGVIELNIPKKITSTLEADNPDYKKNIMYYDVQMLKNGKATTIMQGYLFVDAGHAYRGNNE
;
A
#
# COMPACT_ATOMS: atom_id res chain seq x y z
N MET A 1 7.16 21.82 -9.07
CA MET A 1 7.58 20.47 -8.63
C MET A 1 7.85 19.68 -9.90
N ILE A 2 9.11 19.34 -10.19
CA ILE A 2 9.51 18.63 -11.41
C ILE A 2 9.24 17.15 -11.14
N TYR A 3 8.30 16.55 -11.88
CA TYR A 3 8.04 15.12 -11.85
C TYR A 3 9.01 14.45 -12.82
N GLU A 4 10.07 13.85 -12.30
CA GLU A 4 10.90 12.95 -13.09
C GLU A 4 10.10 11.66 -13.35
N SER A 5 9.90 11.34 -14.63
CA SER A 5 9.21 10.15 -15.10
C SER A 5 10.05 8.90 -14.79
N HIS A 6 9.98 8.41 -13.57
CA HIS A 6 10.46 7.06 -13.25
C HIS A 6 9.35 6.06 -13.63
N ARG A 7 9.71 4.87 -14.10
CA ARG A 7 8.74 3.79 -14.33
C ARG A 7 8.11 3.41 -12.99
N THR A 8 6.94 3.96 -12.69
CA THR A 8 6.18 3.57 -11.51
C THR A 8 5.62 2.17 -11.73
N ASN A 9 5.98 1.24 -10.85
CA ASN A 9 5.45 -0.12 -10.92
C ASN A 9 3.96 -0.14 -10.56
N PHE A 10 3.16 -0.80 -11.41
CA PHE A 10 1.74 -1.02 -11.14
C PHE A 10 1.52 -2.43 -10.58
N ILE A 11 1.03 -2.53 -9.34
CA ILE A 11 0.81 -3.83 -8.67
C ILE A 11 -0.52 -3.79 -7.93
N ASP A 12 -1.36 -4.79 -8.17
CA ASP A 12 -2.58 -4.97 -7.40
C ASP A 12 -2.32 -5.74 -6.10
N LEU A 13 -2.91 -5.24 -5.01
CA LEU A 13 -2.81 -5.83 -3.68
C LEU A 13 -4.18 -6.35 -3.25
N VAL A 14 -4.21 -7.46 -2.52
CA VAL A 14 -5.44 -8.01 -1.94
C VAL A 14 -5.24 -8.11 -0.44
N VAL A 15 -6.08 -7.40 0.32
CA VAL A 15 -6.09 -7.45 1.79
C VAL A 15 -7.39 -8.06 2.26
N LYS A 16 -7.31 -8.85 3.33
CA LYS A 16 -8.50 -9.38 4.01
C LYS A 16 -8.84 -8.46 5.17
N GLN A 17 -10.09 -8.07 5.27
CA GLN A 17 -10.61 -7.34 6.42
C GLN A 17 -10.39 -8.15 7.69
N GLY A 18 -9.86 -7.51 8.73
CA GLY A 18 -9.68 -8.12 10.05
C GLY A 18 -8.50 -9.11 10.18
N ASP A 19 -7.61 -9.17 9.20
CA ASP A 19 -6.35 -9.95 9.26
C ASP A 19 -5.13 -9.03 9.09
N ASP A 20 -3.99 -9.40 9.67
CA ASP A 20 -2.71 -8.74 9.38
C ASP A 20 -2.29 -9.02 7.93
N TYR A 21 -1.74 -8.00 7.27
CA TYR A 21 -1.21 -8.11 5.91
C TYR A 21 0.25 -7.72 5.88
N SER A 22 1.05 -8.51 5.18
CA SER A 22 2.46 -8.20 4.91
C SER A 22 2.82 -8.56 3.47
N LYS A 23 3.52 -7.65 2.80
CA LYS A 23 4.04 -7.88 1.46
C LYS A 23 5.36 -7.15 1.28
N ALA A 24 6.38 -7.90 0.88
CA ALA A 24 7.66 -7.36 0.45
C ALA A 24 7.66 -7.11 -1.07
N PHE A 25 8.34 -6.04 -1.47
CA PHE A 25 8.51 -5.62 -2.85
C PHE A 25 9.98 -5.31 -3.11
N SER A 26 10.48 -5.78 -4.24
CA SER A 26 11.73 -5.27 -4.81
C SER A 26 11.43 -3.96 -5.55
N VAL A 27 12.25 -2.96 -5.27
CA VAL A 27 12.20 -1.66 -5.92
C VAL A 27 13.51 -1.49 -6.68
N ASP A 28 13.39 -1.39 -8.00
CA ASP A 28 14.52 -1.28 -8.91
C ASP A 28 14.43 0.03 -9.70
N GLU A 29 15.59 0.60 -10.02
CA GLU A 29 15.79 1.74 -10.91
C GLU A 29 16.66 1.28 -12.07
N ASP A 30 16.12 1.30 -13.30
CA ASP A 30 16.79 0.85 -14.51
C ASP A 30 17.43 -0.55 -14.41
N GLY A 31 16.72 -1.48 -13.73
CA GLY A 31 17.14 -2.87 -13.57
C GLY A 31 18.20 -3.09 -12.50
N LYS A 32 18.49 -2.09 -11.67
CA LYS A 32 19.34 -2.21 -10.47
C LYS A 32 18.53 -1.94 -9.22
N ALA A 33 18.86 -2.65 -8.14
CA ALA A 33 18.26 -2.40 -6.83
C ALA A 33 18.36 -0.91 -6.46
N LEU A 34 17.22 -0.32 -6.12
CA LEU A 34 17.14 1.09 -5.74
C LEU A 34 17.98 1.33 -4.48
N ASN A 35 18.81 2.37 -4.51
CA ASN A 35 19.54 2.80 -3.31
C ASN A 35 18.58 3.46 -2.31
N ALA A 36 18.11 2.68 -1.35
CA ALA A 36 17.17 3.09 -0.33
C ALA A 36 17.81 3.73 0.92
N ASN A 37 19.13 3.98 0.94
CA ASN A 37 19.80 4.56 2.11
C ASN A 37 19.31 5.98 2.38
N GLY A 38 18.88 6.24 3.62
CA GLY A 38 18.33 7.53 4.06
C GLY A 38 16.97 7.88 3.42
N ALA A 39 16.32 6.92 2.77
CA ALA A 39 14.99 7.09 2.23
C ALA A 39 13.91 6.61 3.21
N VAL A 40 12.78 7.32 3.25
CA VAL A 40 11.56 6.90 3.93
C VAL A 40 10.54 6.52 2.85
N PHE A 41 9.79 5.45 3.07
CA PHE A 41 8.78 4.97 2.13
C PHE A 41 7.41 5.06 2.77
N LEU A 42 6.51 5.81 2.16
CA LEU A 42 5.16 6.05 2.69
C LEU A 42 4.13 5.40 1.77
N PHE A 43 3.30 4.55 2.34
CA PHE A 43 2.12 3.97 1.72
C PHE A 43 0.89 4.82 2.04
N GLY A 44 0.17 5.24 1.01
CA GLY A 44 -1.10 5.93 1.12
C GLY A 44 -2.17 5.19 0.32
N ALA A 45 -3.36 4.98 0.91
CA ALA A 45 -4.50 4.45 0.17
C ALA A 45 -5.79 5.21 0.51
N ARG A 46 -6.69 5.29 -0.47
CA ARG A 46 -8.01 5.92 -0.32
C ARG A 46 -9.08 5.28 -1.20
N TYR A 47 -10.31 5.25 -0.70
CA TYR A 47 -11.49 4.78 -1.45
C TYR A 47 -11.89 5.75 -2.57
N THR A 48 -11.74 7.05 -2.34
CA THR A 48 -12.19 8.07 -3.28
C THR A 48 -11.12 9.09 -3.60
N LEU A 49 -10.95 9.38 -4.89
CA LEU A 49 -10.08 10.47 -5.36
C LEU A 49 -10.74 11.85 -5.19
N LYS A 50 -12.04 11.90 -4.85
CA LYS A 50 -12.79 13.16 -4.69
C LYS A 50 -12.36 13.95 -3.47
N LYS A 51 -11.75 13.29 -2.48
CA LYS A 51 -11.26 13.93 -1.26
C LYS A 51 -9.76 13.66 -1.06
N PRO A 52 -9.02 14.59 -0.44
CA PRO A 52 -7.59 14.44 -0.25
C PRO A 52 -7.21 13.52 0.93
N GLU A 53 -8.14 13.20 1.82
CA GLU A 53 -7.85 12.38 2.99
C GLU A 53 -7.51 10.93 2.61
N LEU A 54 -6.53 10.37 3.34
CA LEU A 54 -6.13 8.98 3.20
C LEU A 54 -6.89 8.13 4.23
N ASP A 55 -7.42 7.00 3.77
CA ASP A 55 -8.02 5.98 4.63
C ASP A 55 -6.94 5.10 5.27
N ILE A 56 -5.78 4.96 4.61
CA ILE A 56 -4.58 4.33 5.16
C ILE A 56 -3.38 5.24 4.92
N SER A 57 -2.59 5.48 5.96
CA SER A 57 -1.28 6.10 5.86
C SER A 57 -0.30 5.36 6.77
N LEU A 58 0.73 4.77 6.17
CA LEU A 58 1.70 3.91 6.85
C LEU A 58 3.10 4.13 6.29
N GLU A 59 4.12 3.95 7.14
CA GLU A 59 5.50 3.84 6.68
C GLU A 59 5.81 2.37 6.33
N CYS A 60 6.41 2.12 5.17
CA CYS A 60 6.93 0.81 4.79
C CYS A 60 8.28 0.58 5.45
N ASN A 61 8.53 -0.65 5.89
CA ASN A 61 9.82 -1.03 6.45
C ASN A 61 10.85 -1.16 5.32
N ASN A 62 11.93 -0.38 5.39
CA ASN A 62 13.09 -0.56 4.52
C ASN A 62 13.92 -1.75 5.00
N LYS A 63 13.99 -2.82 4.21
CA LYS A 63 14.78 -4.03 4.52
C LYS A 63 16.21 -3.98 3.98
N GLY A 64 16.55 -2.91 3.25
CA GLY A 64 17.83 -2.78 2.55
C GLY A 64 17.83 -3.53 1.21
N GLY A 65 18.89 -3.32 0.42
CA GLY A 65 19.09 -4.02 -0.86
C GLY A 65 17.99 -3.78 -1.91
N GLY A 66 17.31 -2.63 -1.86
CA GLY A 66 16.18 -2.32 -2.74
C GLY A 66 14.86 -3.00 -2.33
N VAL A 67 14.77 -3.59 -1.14
CA VAL A 67 13.55 -4.25 -0.67
C VAL A 67 12.82 -3.39 0.36
N ILE A 68 11.53 -3.18 0.13
CA ILE A 68 10.61 -2.56 1.09
C ILE A 68 9.52 -3.56 1.48
N GLU A 69 9.01 -3.45 2.70
CA GLU A 69 7.94 -4.29 3.22
C GLU A 69 6.78 -3.41 3.72
N LEU A 70 5.61 -3.60 3.11
CA LEU A 70 4.36 -3.02 3.57
C LEU A 70 3.75 -3.95 4.61
N ASN A 71 3.46 -3.42 5.80
CA ASN A 71 2.70 -4.12 6.83
C ASN A 71 1.45 -3.32 7.16
N ILE A 72 0.28 -3.90 6.89
CA ILE A 72 -1.00 -3.30 7.28
C ILE A 72 -1.54 -4.14 8.44
N PRO A 73 -1.49 -3.63 9.68
CA PRO A 73 -1.91 -4.39 10.84
C PRO A 73 -3.42 -4.62 10.86
N LYS A 74 -3.85 -5.69 11.54
CA LYS A 74 -5.26 -6.05 11.75
C LYS A 74 -6.11 -4.87 12.21
N LYS A 75 -5.56 -4.01 13.09
CA LYS A 75 -6.27 -2.82 13.59
C LYS A 75 -6.71 -1.86 12.47
N ILE A 76 -5.97 -1.80 11.36
CA ILE A 76 -6.32 -1.01 10.18
C ILE A 76 -7.17 -1.83 9.23
N THR A 77 -6.78 -3.07 8.91
CA THR A 77 -7.57 -3.89 7.96
C THR A 77 -8.99 -4.15 8.46
N SER A 78 -9.21 -4.19 9.78
CA SER A 78 -10.54 -4.33 10.39
C SER A 78 -11.46 -3.13 10.18
N THR A 79 -10.92 -1.94 9.91
CA THR A 79 -11.72 -0.72 9.66
C THR A 79 -12.02 -0.53 8.18
N LEU A 80 -11.43 -1.34 7.30
CA LEU A 80 -11.66 -1.26 5.87
C LEU A 80 -13.03 -1.83 5.53
N GLU A 81 -13.75 -1.18 4.64
CA GLU A 81 -14.98 -1.69 4.05
C GLU A 81 -14.62 -2.74 3.00
N ALA A 82 -15.09 -3.97 3.19
CA ALA A 82 -14.87 -5.09 2.25
C ALA A 82 -16.07 -5.35 1.33
N ASP A 83 -17.24 -4.79 1.65
CA ASP A 83 -18.48 -5.04 0.92
C ASP A 83 -18.88 -3.82 0.10
N ASN A 84 -19.01 -4.04 -1.21
CA ASN A 84 -19.74 -3.14 -2.09
C ASN A 84 -20.96 -3.94 -2.56
N PRO A 85 -22.20 -3.50 -2.25
CA PRO A 85 -23.43 -4.20 -2.62
C PRO A 85 -23.53 -4.56 -4.11
N ASP A 86 -22.89 -3.77 -4.97
CA ASP A 86 -22.95 -3.92 -6.43
C ASP A 86 -21.79 -4.78 -6.99
N TYR A 87 -20.64 -4.85 -6.29
CA TYR A 87 -19.40 -5.42 -6.85
C TYR A 87 -18.73 -6.51 -5.98
N LYS A 88 -19.27 -6.84 -4.80
CA LYS A 88 -18.79 -7.90 -3.89
C LYS A 88 -17.33 -7.76 -3.41
N LYS A 89 -16.69 -6.62 -3.67
CA LYS A 89 -15.36 -6.20 -3.19
C LYS A 89 -15.32 -4.67 -3.16
N ASN A 90 -14.57 -4.10 -2.22
CA ASN A 90 -14.28 -2.67 -2.24
C ASN A 90 -12.85 -2.42 -2.74
N ILE A 91 -12.66 -1.35 -3.51
CA ILE A 91 -11.39 -1.05 -4.19
C ILE A 91 -10.90 0.31 -3.71
N MET A 92 -9.64 0.37 -3.30
CA MET A 92 -8.94 1.61 -2.99
C MET A 92 -7.84 1.85 -4.04
N TYR A 93 -7.59 3.11 -4.37
CA TYR A 93 -6.37 3.48 -5.07
C TYR A 93 -5.27 3.71 -4.04
N TYR A 94 -4.07 3.20 -4.31
CA TYR A 94 -2.92 3.41 -3.45
C TYR A 94 -1.68 3.83 -4.25
N ASP A 95 -0.76 4.50 -3.55
CA ASP A 95 0.60 4.72 -4.00
C ASP A 95 1.61 4.50 -2.87
N VAL A 96 2.86 4.24 -3.26
CA VAL A 96 4.02 4.24 -2.37
C VAL A 96 4.97 5.32 -2.86
N GLN A 97 5.26 6.27 -1.96
CA GLN A 97 6.18 7.37 -2.24
C GLN A 97 7.49 7.16 -1.51
N MET A 98 8.60 7.35 -2.21
CA MET A 98 9.91 7.48 -1.63
C MET A 98 10.17 8.96 -1.32
N LEU A 99 10.47 9.26 -0.06
CA LEU A 99 11.01 10.54 0.38
C LEU A 99 12.52 10.41 0.56
N LYS A 100 13.28 11.14 -0.26
CA LYS A 100 14.75 11.14 -0.19
C LYS A 100 15.27 12.53 -0.53
N ASN A 101 16.15 13.08 0.30
CA ASN A 101 16.76 14.41 0.10
C ASN A 101 15.72 15.52 -0.14
N GLY A 102 14.58 15.47 0.54
CA GLY A 102 13.50 16.46 0.40
C GLY A 102 12.68 16.35 -0.90
N LYS A 103 12.92 15.32 -1.73
CA LYS A 103 12.11 15.02 -2.91
C LYS A 103 11.20 13.82 -2.64
N ALA A 104 9.96 13.92 -3.10
CA ALA A 104 8.99 12.83 -3.11
C ALA A 104 8.86 12.27 -4.53
N THR A 105 8.98 10.95 -4.66
CA THR A 105 8.82 10.24 -5.94
C THR A 105 7.93 9.03 -5.74
N THR A 106 6.91 8.87 -6.59
CA THR A 106 6.06 7.67 -6.58
C THR A 106 6.80 6.50 -7.22
N ILE A 107 7.04 5.46 -6.43
CA ILE A 107 7.79 4.26 -6.86
C ILE A 107 6.87 3.08 -7.18
N MET A 108 5.67 3.06 -6.61
CA MET A 108 4.67 2.02 -6.82
C MET A 108 3.28 2.63 -6.72
N GLN A 109 2.33 2.08 -7.47
CA GLN A 109 0.92 2.41 -7.35
C GLN A 109 0.06 1.21 -7.75
N GLY A 110 -1.22 1.26 -7.43
CA GLY A 110 -2.13 0.22 -7.89
C GLY A 110 -3.49 0.28 -7.24
N TYR A 111 -4.20 -0.84 -7.34
CA TYR A 111 -5.45 -1.04 -6.61
C TYR A 111 -5.21 -1.93 -5.39
N LEU A 112 -5.82 -1.55 -4.27
CA LEU A 112 -5.92 -2.36 -3.07
C LEU A 112 -7.36 -2.90 -3.00
N PHE A 113 -7.51 -4.19 -3.26
CA PHE A 113 -8.78 -4.91 -3.15
C PHE A 113 -8.97 -5.36 -1.71
N VAL A 114 -10.07 -4.92 -1.10
CA VAL A 114 -10.47 -5.34 0.25
C VAL A 114 -11.48 -6.48 0.12
N ASP A 115 -11.11 -7.66 0.64
CA ASP A 115 -11.94 -8.85 0.73
C ASP A 115 -12.50 -9.00 2.15
N ALA A 116 -13.70 -9.57 2.29
CA ALA A 116 -14.38 -9.76 3.57
C ALA A 116 -13.64 -10.76 4.49
N GLY A 117 -12.64 -11.45 3.94
CA GLY A 117 -11.82 -12.40 4.68
C GLY A 117 -12.64 -13.60 5.13
N HIS A 118 -12.40 -14.04 6.36
CA HIS A 118 -13.08 -15.19 6.93
C HIS A 118 -14.35 -14.74 7.68
N ALA A 119 -15.45 -14.54 6.94
CA ALA A 119 -16.79 -14.24 7.51
C ALA A 119 -17.26 -15.30 8.55
N TYR A 120 -16.60 -16.46 8.60
CA TYR A 120 -16.79 -17.53 9.57
C TYR A 120 -15.68 -17.57 10.64
N ARG A 121 -15.34 -16.45 11.28
CA ARG A 121 -14.71 -16.49 12.60
C ARG A 121 -15.80 -16.32 13.64
N GLY A 122 -16.52 -17.42 13.87
CA GLY A 122 -17.46 -17.53 14.98
C GLY A 122 -16.77 -17.20 16.29
N ASN A 123 -17.54 -16.58 17.19
CA ASN A 123 -17.24 -16.36 18.60
C ASN A 123 -16.10 -17.25 19.12
N ASN A 124 -14.92 -16.68 19.31
CA ASN A 124 -13.99 -17.20 20.28
C ASN A 124 -13.63 -16.03 21.20
N GLU A 125 -14.03 -16.26 22.44
CA GLU A 125 -13.87 -15.47 23.66
C GLU A 125 -12.43 -14.99 23.88
#